data_AF-A0A2G4F4V0-F1
#
_entry.id   AF-A0A2G4F4V0-F1
#
_cell.length_a   1.000
_cell.length_b   1.000
_cell.length_c   1.000
_cell.angle_alpha   90.00
_cell.angle_beta   90.00
_cell.angle_gamma   90.00
#
_symmetry.space_group_name_H-M   'P 1'
#
loop_
_entity.id
_entity.type
_entity.pdbx_description
1 polymer ?
#
loop_
_entity_poly.entity_id
_entity_poly.type
_entity_poly.pdbx_seq_one_letter_code
_entity_poly.pdbx_strand_id
1 'polypeptide(L)'
;MLSQVHSQPTKSDRTVAPTKILESRIQYKSCRIRVPDLTQPVAAILVDREYYSFFKALKEPEKVLATVAKLGNRGDSTAITKTASGYAIWVMEPEADAVSPS
;
A
#
# COMPACT_ATOMS: atom_id res chain seq x y z
N MET A 1 -33.27 28.32 -27.81
CA MET A 1 -33.04 26.94 -27.36
C MET A 1 -31.54 26.75 -27.21
N LEU A 2 -31.02 26.67 -25.98
CA LEU A 2 -29.61 26.43 -25.72
C LEU A 2 -29.48 24.99 -25.23
N SER A 3 -29.01 24.10 -26.11
CA SER A 3 -28.81 22.69 -25.80
C SER A 3 -27.57 22.52 -24.93
N GLN A 4 -27.79 22.04 -23.71
CA GLN A 4 -26.77 21.69 -22.74
C GLN A 4 -26.07 20.40 -23.19
N VAL A 5 -24.81 20.51 -23.64
CA VAL A 5 -23.92 19.37 -23.85
C VAL A 5 -23.64 18.77 -22.48
N HIS A 6 -24.26 17.64 -22.19
CA HIS A 6 -23.89 16.80 -21.07
C HIS A 6 -22.57 16.13 -21.43
N SER A 7 -21.46 16.69 -20.96
CA SER A 7 -20.17 16.01 -20.94
C SER A 7 -20.28 14.82 -20.00
N GLN A 8 -20.61 13.65 -20.54
CA GLN A 8 -20.44 12.39 -19.84
C GLN A 8 -18.94 12.23 -19.54
N PRO A 9 -18.54 11.90 -18.30
CA PRO A 9 -17.17 11.53 -18.03
C PRO A 9 -16.87 10.23 -18.78
N THR A 10 -16.07 10.36 -19.84
CA THR A 10 -15.60 9.23 -20.64
C THR A 10 -14.52 8.47 -19.88
N LYS A 11 -14.66 7.14 -19.87
CA LYS A 11 -13.63 6.11 -19.66
C LYS A 11 -13.17 5.94 -18.21
N SER A 12 -13.46 4.73 -17.70
CA SER A 12 -12.80 4.13 -16.55
C SER A 12 -11.29 4.11 -16.82
N ASP A 13 -10.59 5.11 -16.31
CA ASP A 13 -9.14 5.13 -16.28
C ASP A 13 -8.71 4.03 -15.31
N ARG A 14 -8.08 2.96 -15.83
CA ARG A 14 -7.46 1.94 -14.98
C ARG A 14 -6.18 2.55 -14.42
N THR A 15 -6.32 3.47 -13.47
CA THR A 15 -5.20 4.07 -12.76
C THR A 15 -4.57 2.97 -11.91
N VAL A 16 -3.35 2.57 -12.26
CA VAL A 16 -2.55 1.63 -11.47
C VAL A 16 -2.20 2.32 -10.16
N ALA A 17 -2.49 1.68 -9.03
CA ALA A 17 -2.17 2.25 -7.73
C ALA A 17 -0.65 2.35 -7.50
N PRO A 18 -0.19 3.38 -6.76
CA PRO A 18 1.24 3.67 -6.60
C PRO A 18 1.97 2.63 -5.75
N THR A 19 3.29 2.50 -6.00
CA THR A 19 4.22 1.76 -5.16
C THR A 19 5.35 2.66 -4.66
N LYS A 20 5.57 2.74 -3.35
CA LYS A 20 6.71 3.43 -2.73
C LYS A 20 7.89 2.49 -2.53
N ILE A 21 9.11 2.90 -2.87
CA ILE A 21 10.34 2.14 -2.57
C ILE A 21 11.11 2.87 -1.47
N LEU A 22 11.22 2.24 -0.30
CA LEU A 22 11.75 2.84 0.93
C LEU A 22 13.09 2.18 1.27
N GLU A 23 14.17 2.79 0.81
CA GLU A 23 15.52 2.24 0.95
C GLU A 23 16.15 2.49 2.32
N SER A 24 15.63 3.43 3.10
CA SER A 24 16.18 3.81 4.41
C SER A 24 15.13 3.75 5.52
N ARG A 25 15.57 3.35 6.72
CA ARG A 25 14.72 3.25 7.92
C ARG A 25 14.12 4.58 8.34
N ILE A 26 14.72 5.71 7.99
CA ILE A 26 14.20 7.04 8.34
C ILE A 26 12.92 7.40 7.58
N GLN A 27 12.63 6.71 6.47
CA GLN A 27 11.46 6.99 5.62
C GLN A 27 10.17 6.40 6.20
N TYR A 28 10.24 5.58 7.24
CA TYR A 28 9.07 4.93 7.82
C TYR A 28 9.24 4.63 9.31
N LYS A 29 8.12 4.50 10.01
CA LYS A 29 8.09 4.02 11.40
C LYS A 29 7.41 2.67 11.49
N SER A 30 8.07 1.70 12.11
CA SER A 30 7.43 0.42 12.41
C SER A 30 6.38 0.60 13.50
N CYS A 31 5.21 0.00 13.34
CA CYS A 31 4.11 0.08 14.28
C CYS A 31 3.23 -1.18 14.23
N ARG A 32 2.16 -1.18 15.02
CA ARG A 32 1.06 -2.14 14.88
C ARG A 32 -0.23 -1.39 14.64
N ILE A 33 -1.09 -1.94 13.79
CA ILE A 33 -2.37 -1.38 13.44
C ILE A 33 -3.48 -2.40 13.64
N ARG A 34 -4.71 -1.93 13.87
CA ARG A 34 -5.93 -2.71 13.67
C ARG A 34 -6.43 -2.45 12.26
N VAL A 35 -6.81 -3.52 11.57
CA VAL A 35 -7.50 -3.47 10.28
C VAL A 35 -8.89 -4.06 10.55
N PRO A 36 -10.00 -3.46 10.06
CA PRO A 36 -11.36 -3.89 10.39
C PRO A 36 -11.63 -5.38 10.12
N ASP A 37 -11.01 -5.93 9.07
CA ASP A 37 -11.18 -7.31 8.65
C ASP A 37 -10.43 -8.33 9.53
N LEU A 38 -9.54 -7.85 10.42
CA LEU A 38 -8.66 -8.71 11.23
C LEU A 38 -8.91 -8.52 12.72
N THR A 39 -9.10 -9.64 13.42
CA THR A 39 -9.39 -9.63 14.87
C THR A 39 -8.19 -9.17 15.70
N GLN A 40 -6.96 -9.43 15.22
CA GLN A 40 -5.73 -9.11 15.94
C GLN A 40 -4.96 -8.00 15.24
N PRO A 41 -4.27 -7.11 15.99
CA PRO A 41 -3.38 -6.13 15.41
C PRO A 41 -2.29 -6.78 14.56
N VAL A 42 -1.96 -6.17 13.42
CA VAL A 42 -0.92 -6.65 12.51
C VAL A 42 0.31 -5.76 12.52
N ALA A 43 1.44 -6.31 12.08
CA ALA A 43 2.66 -5.53 11.88
C ALA A 43 2.48 -4.58 10.69
N ALA A 44 2.91 -3.34 10.87
CA ALA A 44 2.76 -2.31 9.86
C ALA A 44 3.92 -1.31 9.87
N ILE A 45 3.96 -0.48 8.84
CA ILE A 45 4.77 0.72 8.76
C ILE A 45 3.89 1.95 8.53
N LEU A 46 4.29 3.07 9.12
CA LEU A 46 3.72 4.39 8.87
C LEU A 46 4.63 5.16 7.92
N VAL A 47 4.09 5.58 6.79
CA VAL A 47 4.78 6.31 5.71
C VAL A 47 3.89 7.47 5.30
N ASP A 48 4.38 8.71 5.37
CA ASP A 48 3.59 9.90 4.98
C ASP A 48 2.17 9.98 5.59
N ARG A 49 2.01 9.52 6.85
CA ARG A 49 0.74 9.43 7.59
C ARG A 49 -0.24 8.34 7.12
N GLU A 50 0.18 7.48 6.20
CA GLU A 50 -0.57 6.32 5.75
C GLU A 50 0.00 5.05 6.39
N TYR A 51 -0.91 4.14 6.78
CA TYR A 51 -0.54 2.85 7.32
C TYR A 51 -0.43 1.81 6.20
N TYR A 52 0.66 1.04 6.23
CA TYR A 52 0.85 -0.09 5.34
C TYR A 52 1.07 -1.36 6.18
N SER A 53 0.19 -2.35 6.04
CA SER A 53 0.28 -3.65 6.69
C SER A 53 1.33 -4.54 6.02
N PHE A 54 1.95 -5.44 6.77
CA PHE A 54 2.87 -6.42 6.20
C PHE A 54 2.11 -7.43 5.33
N PHE A 55 2.44 -7.50 4.04
CA PHE A 55 1.85 -8.48 3.13
C PHE A 55 2.72 -9.73 3.00
N LYS A 56 3.98 -9.58 2.59
CA LYS A 56 4.93 -10.70 2.49
C LYS A 56 6.38 -10.24 2.32
N ALA A 57 7.32 -11.14 2.59
CA ALA A 57 8.73 -10.94 2.27
C ALA A 57 9.19 -11.84 1.11
N LEU A 58 10.05 -11.33 0.25
CA LEU A 58 10.63 -12.02 -0.89
C LEU A 58 12.12 -11.67 -1.03
N LYS A 59 12.92 -12.62 -1.52
CA LYS A 59 14.35 -12.39 -1.74
C LYS A 59 14.66 -11.81 -3.13
N GLU A 60 13.89 -12.24 -4.13
CA GLU A 60 14.17 -11.98 -5.54
C GLU A 60 13.48 -10.68 -6.00
N PRO A 61 14.22 -9.65 -6.46
CA PRO A 61 13.65 -8.37 -6.88
C PRO A 61 12.58 -8.51 -7.98
N GLU A 62 12.79 -9.39 -8.96
CA GLU A 62 11.83 -9.62 -10.05
C GLU A 62 10.48 -10.12 -9.53
N LYS A 63 10.49 -11.03 -8.55
CA LYS A 63 9.27 -11.51 -7.90
C LYS A 63 8.60 -10.43 -7.07
N VAL A 64 9.37 -9.52 -6.47
CA VAL A 64 8.84 -8.36 -5.75
C VAL A 64 8.09 -7.45 -6.72
N LEU A 65 8.74 -7.05 -7.81
CA LEU A 65 8.16 -6.19 -8.84
C LEU A 65 6.91 -6.81 -9.47
N ALA A 66 6.96 -8.11 -9.81
CA ALA A 66 5.81 -8.82 -10.34
C ALA A 66 4.64 -8.91 -9.33
N THR A 67 4.93 -8.96 -8.03
CA THR A 67 3.90 -8.99 -6.98
C THR A 67 3.25 -7.62 -6.83
N VAL A 68 4.03 -6.54 -6.70
CA VAL A 68 3.47 -5.18 -6.55
C VAL A 68 2.76 -4.71 -7.80
N ALA A 69 3.19 -5.10 -9.00
CA ALA A 69 2.47 -4.80 -10.24
C ALA A 69 1.07 -5.45 -10.26
N LYS A 70 0.93 -6.68 -9.77
CA LYS A 70 -0.37 -7.36 -9.66
C LYS A 70 -1.28 -6.67 -8.65
N LEU A 71 -0.73 -6.22 -7.52
CA LEU A 71 -1.46 -5.47 -6.49
C LEU A 71 -1.89 -4.09 -7.02
N GLY A 72 -0.97 -3.34 -7.62
CA GLY A 72 -1.27 -2.04 -8.21
C GLY A 72 -2.34 -2.10 -9.31
N ASN A 73 -2.34 -3.16 -10.13
CA ASN A 73 -3.38 -3.39 -11.16
C ASN A 73 -4.77 -3.68 -10.57
N ARG A 74 -4.85 -4.07 -9.29
CA ARG A 74 -6.12 -4.26 -8.56
C ARG A 74 -6.57 -2.98 -7.84
N GLY A 75 -5.72 -1.96 -7.79
CA GLY A 75 -5.97 -0.72 -7.07
C GLY A 75 -5.29 -0.65 -5.70
N ASP A 76 -4.46 -1.64 -5.35
CA ASP A 76 -3.80 -1.67 -4.04
C ASP A 76 -2.51 -0.81 -4.06
N SER A 77 -2.50 0.28 -3.29
CA SER A 77 -1.29 1.06 -3.04
C SER A 77 -0.32 0.24 -2.18
N THR A 78 0.96 0.26 -2.53
CA THR A 78 1.97 -0.59 -1.88
C THR A 78 3.23 0.16 -1.48
N ALA A 79 3.99 -0.41 -0.55
CA ALA A 79 5.35 0.02 -0.24
C ALA A 79 6.30 -1.18 -0.23
N ILE A 80 7.58 -0.94 -0.52
CA ILE A 80 8.65 -1.92 -0.47
C ILE A 80 9.72 -1.40 0.47
N THR A 81 10.16 -2.22 1.43
CA THR A 81 11.34 -1.93 2.26
C THR A 81 12.42 -2.98 2.04
N LYS A 82 13.68 -2.59 2.15
CA LYS A 82 14.81 -3.53 2.18
C LYS A 82 14.89 -4.21 3.55
N THR A 83 15.16 -5.50 3.56
CA THR A 83 15.42 -6.30 4.78
C THR A 83 16.83 -6.89 4.70
N ALA A 84 17.29 -7.52 5.79
CA ALA A 84 18.61 -8.16 5.82
C ALA A 84 18.76 -9.30 4.79
N SER A 85 17.65 -9.94 4.39
CA SER A 85 17.66 -11.13 3.54
C SER A 85 16.90 -10.95 2.21
N GLY A 86 16.40 -9.75 1.92
CA GLY A 86 15.60 -9.46 0.73
C GLY A 86 14.78 -8.19 0.88
N TYR A 87 13.48 -8.29 0.60
CA TYR A 87 12.54 -7.19 0.54
C TYR A 87 11.23 -7.57 1.23
N ALA A 88 10.59 -6.61 1.89
CA ALA A 88 9.23 -6.74 2.39
C ALA A 88 8.29 -5.88 1.55
N ILE A 89 7.13 -6.45 1.21
CA ILE A 89 6.02 -5.78 0.55
C ILE A 89 4.98 -5.46 1.62
N TRP A 90 4.48 -4.22 1.56
CA TRP A 90 3.46 -3.68 2.44
C TRP A 90 2.30 -3.16 1.60
N VAL A 91 1.06 -3.32 2.09
CA VAL A 91 -0.17 -2.89 1.41
C VAL A 91 -0.83 -1.80 2.24
N MET A 92 -1.27 -0.73 1.59
CA MET A 92 -1.92 0.41 2.26
C MET A 92 -3.28 -0.01 2.81
N GLU A 93 -3.53 0.32 4.06
CA GLU A 93 -4.78 0.02 4.74
C GLU A 93 -5.51 1.34 5.06
N PRO A 94 -6.49 1.75 4.23
CA PRO A 94 -7.12 3.07 4.37
C PRO A 94 -7.96 3.20 5.65
N GLU A 95 -8.45 2.07 6.17
CA GLU A 95 -9.29 2.00 7.36
C GLU A 95 -8.52 1.55 8.61
N ALA A 96 -7.18 1.55 8.53
CA ALA A 96 -6.36 1.12 9.65
C ALA A 96 -6.18 2.20 10.72
N ASP A 97 -6.22 1.76 11.97
CA ASP A 97 -5.94 2.59 13.13
C ASP A 97 -4.70 2.10 13.89
N ALA A 98 -3.92 3.04 14.40
CA ALA A 98 -2.79 2.72 15.28
C ALA A 98 -3.27 2.02 16.55
N VAL A 99 -2.53 1.00 16.96
CA VAL A 99 -2.70 0.47 18.32
C VAL A 99 -1.84 1.28 19.26
N SER A 100 -2.49 1.97 20.21
CA SER A 100 -1.78 2.63 21.30
C SER A 100 -0.95 1.59 22.07
N PRO A 101 0.33 1.89 22.38
CA PRO A 101 1.10 1.04 23.28
C PRO A 101 0.43 1.09 24.66
N SER A 102 -0.07 -0.06 25.11
CA SER A 102 -0.52 -0.29 26.49
C SER A 102 0.65 -0.36 27.46
#